data_AF-D6U270-F1
#
_entry.id   AF-D6U270-F1
#
_cell.length_a   1.000
_cell.length_b   1.000
_cell.length_c   1.000
_cell.angle_alpha   90.00
_cell.angle_beta   90.00
_cell.angle_gamma   90.00
#
_symmetry.space_group_name_H-M   'P 1'
#
loop_
_entity.id
_entity.type
_entity.pdbx_description
1 polymer ?
#
loop_
_entity_poly.entity_id
_entity_poly.type
_entity_poly.pdbx_seq_one_letter_code
_entity_poly.pdbx_strand_id
1 'polypeptide(L)' 'MIKAYFDSPAFLQAIDQIRLDRKLSWYQVTKATGLDPNNIRRVGTREKNGFNSNAVAALVLWSGLDPREYMKWKNS' A
#
# COMPACT_ATOMS: atom_id res chain seq x y z
N MET A 1 19.20 4.08 -19.68
CA MET A 1 17.73 4.27 -19.56
C MET A 1 17.40 4.20 -18.08
N ILE A 2 16.89 5.28 -17.47
CA ILE A 2 16.53 5.25 -16.04
C ILE A 2 15.21 4.49 -15.92
N LYS A 3 15.18 3.39 -15.18
CA LYS A 3 13.93 2.67 -14.89
C LYS A 3 13.44 3.09 -13.51
N ALA A 4 12.25 3.68 -13.47
CA ALA A 4 11.55 3.95 -12.22
C ALA A 4 10.68 2.75 -11.83
N TYR A 5 10.60 2.42 -10.54
CA TYR A 5 9.68 1.42 -10.02
C TYR A 5 9.07 1.88 -8.70
N PHE A 6 7.85 1.43 -8.40
CA PHE A 6 7.19 1.69 -7.14
C PHE A 6 7.68 0.70 -6.08
N ASP A 7 8.19 1.21 -4.96
CA ASP A 7 8.61 0.44 -3.80
C ASP A 7 7.38 0.03 -2.96
N SER A 8 6.62 -0.91 -3.51
CA SER A 8 5.44 -1.47 -2.84
C SER A 8 5.75 -1.92 -1.42
N PRO A 9 6.86 -2.64 -1.13
CA PRO A 9 7.17 -3.03 0.25
C PRO A 9 7.25 -1.84 1.23
N ALA A 10 7.97 -0.77 0.86
CA ALA A 10 8.08 0.41 1.71
C ALA A 10 6.72 1.12 1.90
N PHE A 11 5.92 1.23 0.83
CA PHE A 11 4.58 1.81 0.92
C PHE A 11 3.68 1.03 1.90
N LEU A 12 3.72 -0.30 1.84
CA LEU A 12 2.88 -1.14 2.71
C LEU A 12 3.32 -1.14 4.16
N GLN A 13 4.61 -1.01 4.41
CA GLN A 13 5.11 -0.80 5.76
C GLN A 13 4.58 0.53 6.34
N ALA A 14 4.58 1.61 5.55
CA ALA A 14 4.03 2.89 5.97
C ALA A 14 2.52 2.84 6.23
N ILE A 15 1.75 2.15 5.36
CA ILE A 15 0.32 1.90 5.60
C ILE A 15 0.10 1.11 6.89
N ASP A 16 0.90 0.07 7.13
CA ASP A 16 0.77 -0.74 8.35
C ASP A 16 1.07 0.07 9.61
N GLN A 17 2.06 0.96 9.55
CA GLN A 17 2.35 1.88 10.64
C GLN A 17 1.16 2.81 10.92
N ILE A 18 0.57 3.43 9.89
CA ILE A 18 -0.60 4.30 10.04
C ILE A 18 -1.80 3.52 10.61
N ARG A 19 -1.99 2.27 10.18
CA ARG A 19 -3.02 1.38 10.72
C ARG A 19 -2.80 1.14 12.22
N LEU A 20 -1.57 0.83 12.62
CA LEU A 20 -1.19 0.61 14.03
C LEU A 20 -1.38 1.88 14.86
N ASP A 21 -0.96 3.04 14.37
CA ASP A 21 -1.09 4.34 15.05
C ASP A 21 -2.56 4.71 15.27
N ARG A 22 -3.42 4.39 14.28
CA ARG A 22 -4.88 4.55 14.38
C ARG A 22 -5.57 3.45 15.19
N LYS A 23 -4.81 2.45 15.69
CA LYS A 23 -5.31 1.28 16.45
C LYS A 23 -6.40 0.49 15.71
N LEU A 24 -6.25 0.35 14.39
CA LEU A 24 -7.21 -0.35 13.55
C LEU A 24 -6.75 -1.77 13.20
N SER A 25 -7.70 -2.69 13.16
CA SER A 25 -7.52 -3.98 12.50
C SER A 25 -7.57 -3.81 10.98
N TRP A 26 -6.99 -4.76 10.24
CA TRP A 26 -7.10 -4.79 8.78
C TRP A 26 -8.56 -4.85 8.29
N TYR A 27 -9.45 -5.50 9.04
CA TYR A 27 -10.88 -5.50 8.74
C TYR A 27 -11.53 -4.12 8.88
N GLN A 28 -11.09 -3.30 9.83
CA GLN A 28 -11.59 -1.93 9.92
C GLN A 28 -11.04 -1.07 8.78
N VAL A 29 -9.80 -1.32 8.34
CA VAL A 29 -9.23 -0.64 7.16
C VAL A 29 -10.05 -0.96 5.91
N THR A 30 -10.41 -2.23 5.66
CA THR A 30 -11.24 -2.58 4.50
C THR A 30 -12.56 -1.82 4.48
N LYS A 31 -13.21 -1.65 5.64
CA LYS A 31 -14.44 -0.88 5.78
C LYS A 31 -14.23 0.61 5.52
N ALA A 32 -13.12 1.18 6.00
CA ALA A 32 -12.79 2.59 5.80
C ALA A 32 -12.41 2.91 4.34
N THR A 33 -11.83 1.95 3.63
CA THR A 33 -11.32 2.15 2.26
C THR A 33 -12.24 1.59 1.18
N GLY A 34 -13.28 0.84 1.55
CA GLY A 34 -14.13 0.09 0.61
C GLY A 34 -13.42 -1.06 -0.10
N LEU A 35 -12.28 -1.53 0.40
CA LEU A 35 -11.50 -2.60 -0.24
C LEU A 35 -12.03 -3.99 0.15
N ASP A 36 -11.97 -4.93 -0.80
CA ASP A 36 -12.24 -6.34 -0.50
C ASP A 36 -11.19 -6.90 0.50
N PRO A 37 -11.60 -7.60 1.57
CA PRO A 37 -10.68 -8.24 2.51
C PRO A 37 -9.66 -9.18 1.86
N ASN A 38 -9.99 -9.82 0.74
CA ASN A 38 -9.06 -10.66 0.00
C ASN A 38 -7.94 -9.85 -0.67
N ASN A 39 -8.22 -8.59 -1.06
CA ASN A 39 -7.17 -7.70 -1.55
C ASN A 39 -6.20 -7.39 -0.42
N ILE A 40 -6.67 -7.10 0.80
CA ILE A 40 -5.82 -6.85 1.98
C ILE A 40 -5.02 -8.09 2.40
N ARG A 41 -5.58 -9.31 2.29
CA ARG A 41 -4.83 -10.52 2.63
C ARG A 41 -3.56 -10.68 1.78
N ARG A 42 -3.61 -10.31 0.49
CA ARG A 42 -2.44 -10.31 -0.42
C ARG A 42 -1.40 -9.24 -0.05
N VAL A 43 -1.85 -8.14 0.56
CA VAL A 43 -1.00 -7.08 1.13
C VAL A 43 -0.19 -7.61 2.30
N GLY A 44 -0.87 -8.25 3.25
CA GLY A 44 -0.25 -8.79 4.46
C GLY A 44 0.70 -9.95 4.20
N THR A 45 0.48 -10.75 3.13
CA THR A 45 1.30 -11.94 2.83
C THR A 45 2.53 -11.67 1.97
N ARG A 46 2.79 -10.42 1.52
CA ARG A 46 3.92 -10.06 0.64
C ARG A 46 4.02 -10.93 -0.63
N GLU A 47 2.89 -11.46 -1.12
CA GLU A 47 2.90 -12.24 -2.36
C GLU A 47 3.32 -11.33 -3.52
N LYS A 48 4.27 -11.81 -4.35
CA LYS A 48 4.87 -11.10 -5.50
C LYS A 48 3.85 -10.55 -6.53
N ASN A 49 2.59 -10.97 -6.45
CA ASN A 49 1.54 -10.52 -7.35
C ASN A 49 0.99 -9.19 -6.82
N GLY A 50 1.54 -8.13 -7.41
CA GLY A 50 1.40 -6.74 -7.02
C GLY A 50 0.01 -6.28 -6.58
N PHE A 51 0.05 -5.22 -5.77
CA PHE A 51 -1.09 -4.38 -5.49
C PHE A 51 -1.87 -4.02 -6.75
N ASN A 52 -3.18 -4.24 -6.75
CA ASN A 52 -4.03 -3.65 -7.77
C ASN A 52 -4.00 -2.12 -7.59
N SER A 53 -3.93 -1.37 -8.69
CA SER A 53 -3.94 0.10 -8.70
C SER A 53 -5.11 0.71 -7.92
N ASN A 54 -6.28 0.07 -7.93
CA ASN A 54 -7.45 0.50 -7.15
C ASN A 54 -7.19 0.43 -5.65
N ALA A 55 -6.48 -0.61 -5.19
CA ALA A 55 -6.09 -0.73 -3.79
C ALA A 55 -5.04 0.31 -3.39
N VAL A 56 -4.10 0.63 -4.28
CA VAL A 56 -3.13 1.71 -4.04
C VAL A 56 -3.86 3.04 -3.90
N ALA A 57 -4.76 3.37 -4.84
CA ALA A 57 -5.49 4.62 -4.83
C ALA A 57 -6.34 4.80 -3.55
N ALA A 58 -7.08 3.75 -3.15
CA ALA A 58 -7.88 3.79 -1.93
C ALA A 58 -7.01 3.98 -0.67
N LEU A 59 -5.85 3.31 -0.59
CA LEU A 59 -4.94 3.44 0.54
C LEU A 59 -4.21 4.79 0.57
N VAL A 60 -3.85 5.36 -0.59
CA VAL A 60 -3.30 6.71 -0.69
C VAL A 60 -4.30 7.72 -0.14
N LEU A 61 -5.56 7.66 -0.58
CA LEU A 61 -6.62 8.54 -0.09
C LEU A 61 -6.87 8.40 1.41
N TRP A 62 -6.89 7.17 1.93
CA TRP A 62 -7.14 6.90 3.34
C TRP A 62 -5.97 7.28 4.26
N SER A 63 -4.73 7.06 3.80
CA SER A 63 -3.52 7.28 4.59
C SER A 63 -3.03 8.72 4.56
N GLY A 64 -3.27 9.43 3.44
CA GLY A 64 -2.66 10.74 3.16
C GLY A 64 -1.19 10.65 2.73
N LEU A 65 -0.66 9.45 2.49
CA LEU A 65 0.71 9.26 1.99
C LEU A 65 0.83 9.76 0.55
N ASP A 66 1.96 10.39 0.25
CA ASP A 66 2.31 10.75 -1.12
C ASP A 66 2.98 9.55 -1.82
N PRO A 67 2.35 8.93 -2.85
CA PRO A 67 2.93 7.79 -3.54
C PRO A 67 4.26 8.11 -4.25
N ARG A 68 4.56 9.40 -4.50
CA ARG A 68 5.83 9.83 -5.11
C ARG A 68 7.03 9.52 -4.23
N GLU A 69 6.87 9.52 -2.90
CA GLU A 69 7.93 9.19 -1.94
C GLU A 69 8.39 7.72 -2.04
N TYR A 70 7.55 6.88 -2.63
CA TYR A 70 7.80 5.45 -2.81
C TYR A 70 8.27 5.10 -4.22
N MET A 71 8.55 6.11 -5.07
CA MET A 71 9.19 5.88 -6.36
C MET A 71 10.71 5.73 -6.21
N LYS A 72 11.27 4.66 -6.74
CA LYS A 72 12.70 4.39 -6.78
C LYS A 72 13.23 4.45 -8.20
N TRP A 73 14.45 4.92 -8.34
CA TRP A 73 15.16 5.02 -9.61
C TRP A 73 16.26 3.98 -9.65
N LYS A 74 16.27 3.14 -10.68
CA LYS A 74 17.35 2.22 -10.96
C LYS A 74 18.19 2.79 -12.11
N ASN A 75 19.38 3.29 -11.78
CA ASN A 75 20.41 3.54 -12.78
C ASN A 75 20.98 2.17 -13.19
N SER A 76 21.03 1.92 -14.50
CA SER A 76 21.65 0.71 -15.06
C SER A 76 23.15 0.90 -15.17
#